data_AF-A0A7S1DM80-F1
#
_entry.id   AF-A0A7S1DM80-F1
#
_cell.length_a   1.000
_cell.length_b   1.000
_cell.length_c   1.000
_cell.angle_alpha   90.00
_cell.angle_beta   90.00
_cell.angle_gamma   90.00
#
_symmetry.space_group_name_H-M   'P 1'
#
loop_
_entity.id
_entity.type
_entity.pdbx_description
1 polymer ?
#
loop_
_entity_poly.entity_id
_entity_poly.type
_entity_poly.pdbx_seq_one_letter_code
_entity_poly.pdbx_strand_id
1 'polypeptide(L)'
;MDSSVVVCIALVRLAVLPTLGLATMWAAANSELLPPLDPLAEFVTLIQFTTPTGLAITTICVLHGNEGGVRETARIYLCQWLLAVPLVTAWMMVYMVVDFRA
;
A
#
# COMPACT_ATOMS: atom_id res chain seq x y z
N MET A 1 -15.39 -13.82 8.29
CA MET A 1 -14.40 -12.85 8.81
C MET A 1 -15.04 -11.77 9.69
N ASP A 2 -14.49 -11.55 10.89
CA ASP A 2 -14.91 -10.49 11.83
C ASP A 2 -14.48 -9.09 11.34
N SER A 3 -15.26 -8.07 11.69
CA SER A 3 -14.99 -6.67 11.29
C SER A 3 -13.61 -6.18 11.75
N SER A 4 -13.13 -6.63 12.91
CA SER A 4 -11.81 -6.28 13.44
C SER A 4 -10.67 -6.76 12.55
N VAL A 5 -10.81 -7.94 11.93
CA VAL A 5 -9.80 -8.49 11.01
C VAL A 5 -9.74 -7.67 9.73
N VAL A 6 -10.90 -7.28 9.20
CA VAL A 6 -11.01 -6.42 8.00
C VAL A 6 -10.31 -5.08 8.24
N VAL A 7 -10.58 -4.44 9.37
CA VAL A 7 -9.96 -3.16 9.75
C VAL A 7 -8.45 -3.32 9.93
N CYS A 8 -8.00 -4.40 10.57
CA CYS A 8 -6.57 -4.68 10.74
C CYS A 8 -5.85 -4.83 9.39
N ILE A 9 -6.43 -5.60 8.46
CA ILE A 9 -5.88 -5.76 7.11
C ILE A 9 -5.82 -4.41 6.38
N ALA A 10 -6.86 -3.59 6.49
CA ALA A 10 -6.89 -2.26 5.89
C ALA A 10 -5.81 -1.33 6.48
N LEU A 11 -5.64 -1.33 7.81
CA LEU A 11 -4.63 -0.52 8.50
C LEU A 11 -3.20 -0.95 8.15
N VAL A 12 -2.92 -2.25 8.17
CA VAL A 12 -1.61 -2.78 7.76
C VAL A 12 -1.30 -2.37 6.32
N ARG A 13 -2.29 -2.49 5.43
CA ARG A 13 -2.11 -2.15 4.01
C ARG A 13 -1.90 -0.66 3.77
N LEU A 14 -2.67 0.20 4.43
CA LEU A 14 -2.70 1.63 4.12
C LEU A 14 -1.80 2.48 5.02
N ALA A 15 -1.25 1.92 6.10
CA ALA A 15 -0.32 2.62 6.99
C ALA A 15 1.03 1.91 7.11
N VAL A 16 1.04 0.61 7.43
CA VAL A 16 2.31 -0.11 7.68
C VAL A 16 3.11 -0.32 6.39
N LEU A 17 2.47 -0.80 5.31
CA LEU A 17 3.17 -0.97 4.03
C LEU A 17 3.78 0.34 3.48
N PRO A 18 3.07 1.48 3.48
CA PRO A 18 3.65 2.77 3.10
C PRO A 18 4.86 3.17 3.95
N THR A 19 4.81 2.96 5.28
CA THR A 19 5.98 3.26 6.13
C THR A 19 7.19 2.41 5.77
N LEU A 20 6.98 1.13 5.42
CA LEU A 20 8.05 0.26 4.94
C LEU A 20 8.58 0.72 3.59
N GLY A 21 7.71 1.14 2.66
CA GLY A 21 8.11 1.73 1.38
C GLY A 21 9.00 2.95 1.57
N LEU A 22 8.60 3.88 2.44
CA LEU A 22 9.42 5.05 2.81
C LEU A 22 10.76 4.67 3.43
N ALA A 23 10.77 3.70 4.34
CA ALA A 23 12.00 3.21 4.95
C ALA A 23 12.95 2.58 3.91
N THR A 24 12.41 1.84 2.93
CA THR A 24 13.22 1.27 1.84
C THR A 24 13.79 2.35 0.92
N MET A 25 13.02 3.38 0.60
CA MET A 25 13.50 4.52 -0.20
C MET A 25 14.60 5.29 0.53
N TRP A 26 14.40 5.58 1.82
CA TRP A 26 15.43 6.23 2.66
C TRP A 26 16.70 5.37 2.75
N ALA A 27 16.57 4.07 2.98
CA ALA A 27 17.71 3.16 3.02
C ALA A 27 18.45 3.11 1.68
N ALA A 28 17.73 3.11 0.56
CA ALA A 28 18.32 3.13 -0.77
C ALA A 28 19.08 4.45 -1.04
N ALA A 29 18.48 5.60 -0.69
CA ALA A 29 19.09 6.91 -0.85
C ALA A 29 20.38 7.10 -0.03
N ASN A 30 20.44 6.48 1.15
CA ASN A 30 21.61 6.55 2.04
C ASN A 30 22.62 5.40 1.82
N SER A 31 22.33 4.48 0.90
CA SER A 31 23.24 3.38 0.59
C SER A 31 24.08 3.71 -0.64
N GLU A 32 25.39 3.45 -0.58
CA GLU A 32 26.24 3.49 -1.77
C GLU A 32 26.01 2.28 -2.71
N LEU A 33 25.10 1.36 -2.34
CA LEU A 33 24.83 0.12 -3.05
C LEU A 33 24.05 0.32 -4.35
N LEU A 34 23.27 1.40 -4.44
CA LEU A 34 22.37 1.66 -5.56
C LEU A 34 22.64 3.06 -6.14
N PRO A 35 22.55 3.22 -7.47
CA PRO A 35 22.57 4.56 -8.06
C PRO A 35 21.39 5.38 -7.51
N PRO A 36 21.53 6.71 -7.40
CA PRO A 36 20.49 7.57 -6.88
C PRO A 36 19.18 7.32 -7.64
N LEU A 37 18.10 7.04 -6.91
CA LEU A 37 16.81 6.82 -7.53
C LEU A 37 16.36 8.11 -8.24
N ASP A 38 15.80 7.93 -9.42
CA ASP A 38 15.04 8.98 -10.09
C ASP A 38 13.83 9.33 -9.21
N PRO A 39 13.52 10.62 -8.95
CA PRO A 39 12.30 11.04 -8.27
C PRO A 39 11.02 10.38 -8.79
N LEU A 40 10.99 9.98 -10.08
CA LEU A 40 9.88 9.20 -10.63
C LEU A 40 9.78 7.81 -10.00
N ALA A 41 10.91 7.12 -9.80
CA ALA A 41 10.96 5.80 -9.20
C ALA A 41 10.58 5.85 -7.71
N GLU A 42 11.01 6.88 -6.98
CA GLU A 42 10.60 7.12 -5.59
C GLU A 42 9.08 7.31 -5.49
N PHE A 43 8.51 8.19 -6.32
CA PHE A 43 7.08 8.44 -6.35
C PHE A 43 6.27 7.19 -6.71
N VAL A 44 6.70 6.44 -7.74
CA VAL A 44 6.03 5.18 -8.13
C VAL A 44 6.09 4.17 -7.00
N THR A 45 7.23 4.04 -6.31
CA THR A 45 7.37 3.12 -5.17
C THR A 45 6.39 3.48 -4.05
N LEU A 46 6.29 4.75 -3.68
CA LEU A 46 5.31 5.23 -2.71
C LEU A 46 3.87 4.90 -3.11
N ILE A 47 3.49 5.19 -4.36
CA ILE A 47 2.15 4.92 -4.91
C ILE A 47 1.84 3.42 -4.78
N GLN A 48 2.78 2.55 -5.13
CA GLN A 48 2.58 1.10 -5.08
C GLN A 48 2.32 0.58 -3.66
N PHE A 49 2.96 1.16 -2.66
CA PHE A 49 2.75 0.80 -1.26
C PHE A 49 1.49 1.41 -0.63
N THR A 50 1.03 2.56 -1.15
CA THR A 50 -0.16 3.28 -0.65
C THR A 50 -1.45 2.89 -1.37
N THR A 51 -1.34 2.24 -2.53
CA THR A 51 -2.51 1.78 -3.28
C THR A 51 -3.23 0.65 -2.53
N PRO A 52 -4.59 0.68 -2.46
CA PRO A 52 -5.37 -0.39 -1.88
C PRO A 52 -5.07 -1.74 -2.55
N THR A 53 -5.47 -2.84 -1.92
CA THR A 53 -5.22 -4.18 -2.44
C THR A 53 -5.74 -4.30 -3.89
N GLY A 54 -5.12 -5.15 -4.71
CA GLY A 54 -5.40 -5.21 -6.14
C GLY A 54 -6.57 -6.13 -6.46
N LEU A 55 -7.65 -5.60 -7.06
CA LEU A 55 -8.94 -6.26 -7.36
C LEU A 55 -8.85 -7.69 -7.92
N ALA A 56 -7.73 -8.02 -8.58
CA ALA A 56 -7.43 -9.36 -9.08
C ALA A 56 -7.50 -10.47 -8.01
N ILE A 57 -7.34 -10.20 -6.71
CA ILE A 57 -7.44 -11.27 -5.68
C ILE A 57 -8.82 -11.90 -5.68
N THR A 58 -9.89 -11.13 -5.89
CA THR A 58 -11.25 -11.69 -5.97
C THR A 58 -11.35 -12.67 -7.14
N THR A 59 -10.77 -12.32 -8.28
CA THR A 59 -10.69 -13.20 -9.45
C THR A 59 -9.89 -14.47 -9.16
N ILE A 60 -8.76 -14.36 -8.44
CA ILE A 60 -7.95 -15.51 -8.02
C ILE A 60 -8.77 -16.45 -7.13
N CYS A 61 -9.59 -15.93 -6.20
CA CYS A 61 -10.49 -16.74 -5.39
C CYS A 61 -11.51 -17.51 -6.24
N VAL A 62 -12.11 -16.86 -7.24
CA VAL A 62 -13.05 -17.50 -8.17
C VAL A 62 -12.36 -18.61 -8.97
N LEU A 63 -11.17 -18.34 -9.53
CA LEU A 63 -10.42 -19.30 -10.34
C LEU A 63 -10.01 -20.55 -9.54
N HIS A 64 -9.76 -20.41 -8.24
CA HIS A 64 -9.41 -21.53 -7.35
C HIS A 64 -10.62 -22.17 -6.65
N GLY A 65 -11.86 -21.81 -7.04
CA GLY A 65 -13.07 -22.38 -6.45
C GLY A 65 -13.30 -22.02 -4.99
N ASN A 66 -12.66 -20.96 -4.46
CA ASN A 66 -12.86 -20.48 -3.10
C ASN A 66 -13.94 -19.40 -3.06
N GLU A 67 -15.20 -19.83 -3.18
CA GLU A 67 -16.37 -18.94 -3.19
C GLU A 67 -16.55 -18.17 -1.87
N GLY A 68 -16.18 -18.77 -0.74
CA GLY A 68 -16.18 -18.10 0.57
C GLY A 68 -15.21 -16.91 0.61
N GLY A 69 -14.03 -17.09 0.00
CA GLY A 69 -12.99 -16.07 -0.09
C GLY A 69 -13.41 -14.83 -0.87
N VAL A 70 -14.26 -14.98 -1.91
CA VAL A 70 -14.76 -13.86 -2.75
C VAL A 70 -15.53 -12.83 -1.92
N ARG A 71 -16.43 -13.30 -1.05
CA ARG A 71 -17.23 -12.43 -0.18
C ARG A 71 -16.36 -11.70 0.85
N GLU A 72 -15.32 -12.36 1.33
CA GLU A 72 -14.40 -11.81 2.33
C GLU A 72 -13.45 -10.78 1.73
N THR A 73 -12.91 -11.04 0.54
CA THR A 73 -12.10 -10.06 -0.19
C THR A 73 -12.92 -8.84 -0.57
N ALA A 74 -14.16 -9.01 -1.06
CA ALA A 74 -15.03 -7.88 -1.40
C ALA A 74 -15.25 -6.90 -0.23
N ARG A 75 -15.39 -7.42 1.00
CA ARG A 75 -15.50 -6.59 2.22
C ARG A 75 -14.21 -5.83 2.52
N ILE A 76 -13.06 -6.48 2.38
CA ILE A 76 -11.75 -5.83 2.54
C ILE A 76 -11.59 -4.71 1.52
N TYR A 77 -11.90 -4.97 0.24
CA TYR A 77 -11.82 -3.97 -0.82
C TYR A 77 -12.64 -2.74 -0.50
N LEU A 78 -13.92 -2.92 -0.18
CA LEU A 78 -14.80 -1.79 0.06
C LEU A 78 -14.29 -0.92 1.22
N CYS A 79 -13.81 -1.53 2.30
CA CYS A 79 -13.21 -0.81 3.42
C CYS A 79 -11.92 -0.07 3.02
N GLN A 80 -11.01 -0.75 2.31
CA GLN A 80 -9.74 -0.17 1.88
C GLN A 80 -9.92 0.98 0.90
N TRP A 81 -10.81 0.86 -0.08
CA TRP A 81 -11.05 1.91 -1.07
C TRP A 81 -11.69 3.16 -0.45
N LEU A 82 -12.57 2.99 0.56
CA LEU A 82 -13.09 4.12 1.33
C LEU A 82 -12.01 4.82 2.14
N LEU A 83 -11.14 4.06 2.80
CA LEU A 83 -10.04 4.59 3.60
C LEU A 83 -8.88 5.14 2.75
N ALA A 84 -8.70 4.65 1.53
CA ALA A 84 -7.61 5.04 0.64
C ALA A 84 -7.67 6.52 0.29
N VAL A 85 -8.87 7.11 0.12
CA VAL A 85 -9.01 8.52 -0.27
C VAL A 85 -8.25 9.46 0.68
N PRO A 86 -8.53 9.50 1.99
CA PRO A 86 -7.79 10.37 2.90
C PRO A 86 -6.35 9.90 3.16
N LEU A 87 -6.09 8.59 3.22
CA LEU A 87 -4.77 8.05 3.56
C LEU A 87 -3.75 8.25 2.45
N VAL A 88 -4.12 8.02 1.18
CA VAL A 88 -3.25 8.26 0.04
C VAL A 88 -2.91 9.75 -0.06
N THR A 89 -3.87 10.65 0.14
CA THR A 89 -3.60 12.09 0.21
C THR A 89 -2.63 12.45 1.33
N ALA A 90 -2.79 11.85 2.52
CA ALA A 90 -1.87 12.05 3.63
C ALA A 90 -0.43 11.60 3.29
N TRP A 91 -0.27 10.42 2.67
CA TRP A 91 1.04 9.93 2.26
C TRP A 91 1.69 10.78 1.16
N MET A 92 0.90 11.32 0.22
CA MET A 92 1.40 12.27 -0.77
C MET A 92 1.93 13.54 -0.10
N MET A 93 1.24 14.06 0.92
CA MET A 93 1.75 15.21 1.69
C MET A 93 3.04 14.87 2.43
N VAL A 94 3.14 13.70 3.05
CA VAL A 94 4.36 13.24 3.72
C VAL A 94 5.53 13.18 2.73
N TYR A 95 5.32 12.64 1.54
CA TYR A 95 6.36 12.55 0.51
C TYR A 95 6.85 13.92 0.03
N MET A 96 5.99 14.94 -0.01
CA MET A 96 6.43 16.30 -0.37
C MET A 96 7.25 16.99 0.73
N VAL A 97 7.08 16.59 1.99
CA VAL A 97 7.77 17.19 3.15
C VAL A 97 9.08 16.46 3.48
N VAL A 98 9.12 15.15 3.25
CA VAL A 98 10.32 14.34 3.52
C VAL A 98 11.30 14.48 2.37
N ASP A 99 12.44 15.12 2.63
CA ASP A 99 13.58 15.11 1.72
C ASP A 99 14.41 13.84 1.95
N PHE A 100 14.56 13.01 0.93
CA PHE A 100 15.33 11.76 1.01
C PHE A 100 16.82 11.97 0.73
N ARG A 101 17.24 13.18 0.31
CA ARG A 101 18.60 13.47 -0.20
C ARG A 101 19.52 14.18 0.81
N ALA A 102 19.26 14.04 2.11
CA ALA A 102 20.08 14.64 3.17
C ALA A 102 21.48 14.03 3.28
#